data_AF-A0A2E6AVZ2-F1
#
_entry.id   AF-A0A2E6AVZ2-F1
#
_cell.length_a   1.000
_cell.length_b   1.000
_cell.length_c   1.000
_cell.angle_alpha   90.00
_cell.angle_beta   90.00
_cell.angle_gamma   90.00
#
_symmetry.space_group_name_H-M   'P 1'
#
loop_
_entity.id
_entity.type
_entity.pdbx_description
1 polymer ?
#
loop_
_entity_poly.entity_id
_entity_poly.type
_entity_poly.pdbx_seq_one_letter_code
_entity_poly.pdbx_strand_id
1 'polypeptide(L)'
;MKQATLFLFFANIILSSSCLLDISNNSRSYYSIGDTLSAEDLIYDYPICNGSDGYESGDSFNFSYLDGDSNGGNYKVTLISMNATW
;
A
#
# COMPACT_ATOMS: atom_id res chain seq x y z
N MET A 1 -12.72 -50.38 -14.13
CA MET A 1 -12.12 -49.58 -13.04
C MET A 1 -11.59 -48.30 -13.65
N LYS A 2 -12.32 -47.17 -13.53
CA LYS A 2 -11.90 -45.88 -14.08
C LYS A 2 -11.23 -45.11 -12.94
N GLN A 3 -9.93 -44.83 -13.06
CA GLN A 3 -9.20 -44.06 -12.06
C GLN A 3 -9.67 -42.59 -12.12
N ALA A 4 -10.14 -42.08 -10.99
CA ALA A 4 -10.41 -40.67 -10.80
C ALA A 4 -9.10 -39.99 -10.40
N THR A 5 -8.54 -39.19 -11.30
CA THR A 5 -7.34 -38.40 -11.04
C THR A 5 -7.74 -37.14 -10.25
N LEU A 6 -7.35 -37.08 -8.98
CA LEU A 6 -7.58 -35.94 -8.08
C LEU A 6 -6.58 -34.83 -8.42
N PHE A 7 -7.07 -33.71 -8.96
CA PHE A 7 -6.26 -32.54 -9.28
C PHE A 7 -6.17 -31.63 -8.05
N LEU A 8 -5.02 -31.63 -7.37
CA LEU A 8 -4.74 -30.70 -6.27
C LEU A 8 -4.40 -29.33 -6.84
N PHE A 9 -5.30 -28.36 -6.66
CA PHE A 9 -5.05 -26.95 -6.96
C PHE A 9 -4.18 -26.37 -5.85
N PHE A 10 -2.85 -26.33 -6.06
CA PHE A 10 -1.98 -25.54 -5.22
C PHE A 10 -2.26 -24.07 -5.52
N ALA A 11 -2.90 -23.36 -4.58
CA ALA A 11 -2.99 -21.91 -4.65
C ALA A 11 -1.56 -21.36 -4.54
N ASN A 12 -1.00 -20.91 -5.65
CA ASN A 12 0.25 -20.16 -5.66
C ASN A 12 -0.01 -18.85 -4.92
N ILE A 13 0.40 -18.78 -3.65
CA ILE A 13 0.51 -17.50 -2.95
C ILE A 13 1.74 -16.84 -3.56
N ILE A 14 1.52 -16.01 -4.59
CA ILE A 14 2.57 -15.18 -5.18
C ILE A 14 2.94 -14.15 -4.11
N LEU A 15 3.99 -14.45 -3.35
CA LEU A 15 4.63 -13.47 -2.49
C LEU A 15 5.34 -12.48 -3.40
N SER A 16 4.69 -11.35 -3.71
CA SER A 16 5.28 -10.29 -4.52
C SER A 16 6.48 -9.72 -3.77
N SER A 17 7.69 -9.88 -4.32
CA SER A 17 8.93 -9.37 -3.72
C SER A 17 8.93 -7.85 -3.55
N SER A 18 8.04 -7.14 -4.24
CA SER A 18 7.78 -5.70 -4.17
C SER A 18 7.38 -5.19 -2.78
N CYS A 19 6.84 -6.06 -1.91
CA CYS A 19 6.43 -5.71 -0.55
C CYS A 19 7.02 -6.63 0.51
N LEU A 20 8.29 -7.01 0.33
CA LEU A 20 9.07 -7.45 1.48
C LEU A 20 9.11 -6.29 2.48
N LEU A 21 8.66 -6.55 3.71
CA LEU A 21 8.73 -5.60 4.80
C LEU A 21 10.20 -5.28 5.08
N ASP A 22 10.69 -4.20 4.49
CA ASP A 22 11.99 -3.65 4.83
C ASP A 22 11.84 -2.92 6.17
N ILE A 23 12.06 -3.64 7.28
CA ILE A 23 12.11 -3.07 8.64
C ILE A 23 13.46 -2.34 8.85
N SER A 24 14.15 -1.96 7.78
CA SER A 24 15.42 -1.24 7.85
C SER A 24 15.16 0.26 8.01
N ASN A 25 15.05 0.69 9.27
CA ASN A 25 15.13 2.08 9.73
C ASN A 25 14.30 3.10 8.93
N ASN A 26 12.97 3.10 9.10
CA ASN A 26 12.19 4.30 8.86
C ASN A 26 11.96 4.98 10.21
N SER A 27 12.84 5.93 10.58
CA SER A 27 12.69 6.75 11.79
C SER A 27 11.59 7.82 11.65
N ARG A 28 10.50 7.48 10.97
CA ARG A 28 9.41 8.38 10.56
C ARG A 28 8.08 7.76 10.93
N SER A 29 7.00 8.49 11.21
CA SER A 29 6.83 9.79 11.84
C SER A 29 5.63 9.51 12.76
N TYR A 30 5.75 9.77 14.06
CA TYR A 30 4.66 9.50 14.99
C TYR A 30 3.69 10.67 14.96
N TYR A 31 2.51 10.45 14.39
CA TYR A 31 1.42 11.42 14.37
C TYR A 31 0.38 11.08 15.46
N SER A 32 -0.13 12.12 16.10
CA SER A 32 -1.26 12.06 17.04
C SER A 32 -2.57 12.43 16.36
N ILE A 33 -3.69 12.11 17.00
CA ILE A 33 -5.02 12.47 16.49
C ILE A 33 -5.11 14.01 16.38
N GLY A 34 -5.39 14.49 15.17
CA GLY A 34 -5.50 15.91 14.86
C GLY A 34 -4.24 16.53 14.24
N ASP A 35 -3.13 15.79 14.17
CA ASP A 35 -1.94 16.25 13.45
C ASP A 35 -2.18 16.25 11.93
N THR A 36 -1.43 17.10 11.24
CA THR A 36 -1.37 17.14 9.77
C THR A 36 -0.05 16.52 9.30
N LEU A 37 -0.08 15.76 8.20
CA LEU A 37 1.12 15.21 7.58
C LEU A 37 2.08 16.34 7.16
N SER A 38 3.39 16.14 7.38
CA SER A 38 4.41 17.04 6.87
C SER A 38 4.50 16.98 5.35
N ALA A 39 5.06 18.03 4.72
CA ALA A 39 5.27 18.05 3.28
C ALA A 39 6.23 16.94 2.82
N GLU A 40 7.21 16.60 3.66
CA GLU A 40 8.19 15.55 3.39
C GLU A 40 7.56 14.15 3.41
N ASP A 41 6.61 13.91 4.32
CA ASP A 41 5.90 12.64 4.41
C ASP A 41 4.79 12.52 3.35
N LEU A 42 4.24 13.65 2.90
CA LEU A 42 3.24 13.69 1.83
C LEU A 42 3.78 13.17 0.49
N ILE A 43 5.04 13.48 0.18
CA ILE A 43 5.72 13.06 -1.05
C ILE A 43 6.51 11.76 -0.89
N TYR A 44 6.40 11.09 0.26
CA TYR A 44 7.11 9.84 0.47
C TYR A 44 6.49 8.70 -0.34
N ASP A 45 7.37 7.94 -1.01
CA ASP A 45 7.01 6.83 -1.88
C ASP A 45 6.83 5.52 -1.08
N TYR A 46 5.65 4.92 -1.22
CA TYR A 46 5.27 3.63 -0.66
C TYR A 46 5.06 2.63 -1.80
N PRO A 47 5.62 1.41 -1.70
CA PRO A 47 5.40 0.38 -2.71
C PRO A 47 3.95 -0.15 -2.62
N ILE A 48 3.30 -0.27 -3.77
CA ILE A 48 1.99 -0.89 -3.89
C ILE A 48 2.16 -2.40 -3.90
N CYS A 49 1.60 -3.06 -2.88
CA CYS A 49 1.69 -4.52 -2.77
C CYS A 49 0.60 -5.23 -3.58
N ASN A 50 -0.60 -4.65 -3.56
CA ASN A 50 -1.76 -5.17 -4.25
C ASN A 50 -2.33 -4.05 -5.13
N GLY A 51 -2.02 -4.11 -6.41
CA GLY A 51 -2.44 -3.12 -7.39
C GLY A 51 -3.95 -3.14 -7.63
N SER A 52 -4.55 -1.97 -7.74
CA SER A 52 -5.92 -1.75 -8.18
C SER A 52 -6.03 -0.39 -8.89
N ASP A 53 -7.13 -0.16 -9.61
CA ASP A 53 -7.43 1.14 -10.23
C ASP A 53 -6.31 1.72 -11.12
N GLY A 54 -5.62 0.84 -11.85
CA GLY A 54 -4.56 1.21 -12.79
C GLY A 54 -3.14 1.17 -12.20
N TYR A 55 -3.01 0.82 -10.92
CA TYR A 55 -1.71 0.51 -10.31
C TYR A 55 -1.40 -0.99 -10.40
N GLU A 56 -0.13 -1.32 -10.62
CA GLU A 56 0.42 -2.66 -10.55
C GLU A 56 1.22 -2.86 -9.25
N SER A 57 1.47 -4.13 -8.90
CA SER A 57 2.32 -4.44 -7.74
C SER A 57 3.77 -4.00 -8.03
N GLY A 58 4.36 -3.24 -7.12
CA GLY A 58 5.67 -2.62 -7.29
C GLY A 58 5.63 -1.17 -7.78
N ASP A 59 4.46 -0.66 -8.16
CA ASP A 59 4.29 0.77 -8.41
C ASP A 59 4.50 1.58 -7.12
N SER A 60 4.77 2.88 -7.29
CA SER A 60 4.94 3.81 -6.18
C SER A 60 3.68 4.65 -5.95
N PHE A 61 3.28 4.74 -4.68
CA PHE A 61 2.22 5.60 -4.20
C PHE A 61 2.78 6.64 -3.23
N ASN A 62 2.34 7.90 -3.33
CA ASN A 62 2.56 8.90 -2.30
C ASN A 62 1.25 9.61 -1.94
N PHE A 63 1.18 10.21 -0.75
CA PHE A 63 -0.03 10.90 -0.30
C PHE A 63 -0.32 12.19 -1.07
N SER A 64 0.67 12.73 -1.79
CA SER A 64 0.47 13.92 -2.62
C SER A 64 -0.55 13.70 -3.74
N TYR A 65 -0.77 12.46 -4.20
CA TYR A 65 -1.85 12.15 -5.15
C TYR A 65 -3.26 12.36 -4.57
N LEU A 66 -3.38 12.38 -3.25
CA LEU A 66 -4.63 12.62 -2.53
C LEU A 66 -4.79 14.08 -2.10
N ASP A 67 -3.73 14.89 -2.21
CA ASP A 67 -3.76 16.31 -1.90
C ASP A 67 -4.47 17.08 -3.02
N GLY A 68 -5.50 17.84 -2.65
CA GLY A 68 -6.26 18.66 -3.58
C GLY A 68 -5.45 19.83 -4.13
N ASP A 69 -4.51 20.34 -3.35
CA ASP A 69 -3.68 21.49 -3.75
C ASP A 69 -2.70 21.11 -4.86
N SER A 70 -2.21 19.86 -4.85
CA SER A 70 -1.28 19.33 -5.85
C SER A 70 -1.98 18.78 -7.11
N ASN A 71 -3.28 18.43 -7.02
CA ASN A 71 -4.01 17.74 -8.10
C ASN A 71 -5.02 18.64 -8.86
N GLY A 72 -4.87 19.96 -8.75
CA GLY A 72 -5.70 20.92 -9.48
C GLY A 72 -7.03 21.27 -8.80
N GLY A 73 -7.10 21.14 -7.48
CA GLY A 73 -8.25 21.49 -6.65
C GLY A 73 -9.28 20.37 -6.49
N ASN A 74 -8.92 19.11 -6.76
CA ASN A 74 -9.80 17.95 -6.62
C ASN A 74 -9.59 17.28 -5.25
N TYR A 75 -10.23 17.86 -4.23
CA TYR A 75 -10.16 17.34 -2.86
C TYR A 75 -10.98 16.05 -2.71
N LYS A 76 -10.32 15.00 -2.23
CA LYS A 76 -10.95 13.72 -1.91
C LYS A 76 -10.86 13.44 -0.42
N VAL A 77 -11.94 12.92 0.15
CA VAL A 77 -11.90 12.35 1.51
C VAL A 77 -11.39 10.92 1.41
N THR A 78 -10.25 10.63 2.01
CA THR A 78 -9.65 9.29 2.04
C THR A 78 -9.70 8.73 3.45
N LEU A 79 -10.16 7.49 3.59
CA LEU A 79 -10.15 6.76 4.85
C LEU A 79 -9.06 5.69 4.80
N ILE A 80 -8.05 5.82 5.68
CA ILE A 80 -6.95 4.87 5.79
C ILE A 80 -7.16 4.05 7.06
N SER A 81 -7.30 2.73 6.91
CA SER A 81 -7.32 1.80 8.04
C SER A 81 -5.92 1.26 8.24
N MET A 82 -5.29 1.60 9.37
CA MET A 82 -3.97 1.11 9.74
C MET A 82 -4.13 0.13 10.90
N ASN A 83 -3.58 -1.07 10.76
CA ASN A 83 -3.51 -2.02 11.87
C ASN A 83 -2.22 -1.77 12.64
N ALA A 84 -2.31 -1.23 13.86
CA ALA A 84 -1.15 -0.99 14.71
C ALA A 84 -0.93 -2.17 15.66
N THR A 85 0.29 -2.71 15.71
CA THR A 85 0.73 -3.61 16.78
C THR A 85 1.38 -2.78 17.87
N TRP A 86 0.89 -2.91 19.10
CA TRP A 86 1.48 -2.31 20.30
C TRP A 86 2.70 -3.10 20.79
#